data_AF-A0A319FJH0-F1
#
_entry.id   AF-A0A319FJH0-F1
#
_cell.length_a   1.000
_cell.length_b   1.000
_cell.length_c   1.000
_cell.angle_alpha   90.00
_cell.angle_beta   90.00
_cell.angle_gamma   90.00
#
_symmetry.space_group_name_H-M   'P 1'
#
loop_
_entity.id
_entity.type
_entity.pdbx_description
1 polymer ?
#
loop_
_entity_poly.entity_id
_entity_poly.type
_entity_poly.pdbx_seq_one_letter_code
_entity_poly.pdbx_strand_id
1 'polypeptide(L)'
;MQTKPDQEDTYFGRLIGLIQFVGSQSTDASLARQRRFGTVAFQIGTPGLEGCTIVTVVSKRAVYMGHYWESDSWSKAHYFPRRVLNFIAGRQPQQGVGPAFNPALFNRPEDDTRVYIMHPRKGVKKHTAPLYPVKFAQLKSLFNEDLLPGVPIAAWIYIPVTDKEGHPDPIADQLWRRHAIFQYDPNADGPGSRGWRLFYEDHYFDDTNPPPGAASANGIPDLP
;
A
#
# COMPACT_ATOMS: atom_id res chain seq x y z
N MET A 1 19.88 -7.09 8.69
CA MET A 1 18.87 -8.17 8.79
C MET A 1 17.95 -7.81 9.94
N GLN A 2 16.67 -7.53 9.70
CA GLN A 2 15.72 -7.18 10.77
C GLN A 2 15.40 -8.47 11.53
N THR A 3 15.85 -8.58 12.78
CA THR A 3 15.78 -9.83 13.58
C THR A 3 14.55 -9.88 14.49
N LYS A 4 13.75 -8.81 14.56
CA LYS A 4 12.52 -8.73 15.35
C LYS A 4 11.45 -7.93 14.60
N PRO A 5 10.34 -8.56 14.16
CA PRO A 5 9.30 -7.91 13.36
C PRO A 5 8.52 -6.82 14.14
N ASP A 6 8.48 -6.91 15.46
CA ASP A 6 7.70 -5.99 16.33
C ASP A 6 8.52 -4.81 16.88
N GLN A 7 9.79 -4.68 16.47
CA GLN A 7 10.66 -3.59 16.89
C GLN A 7 10.90 -2.66 15.70
N GLU A 8 10.59 -1.36 15.88
CA GLU A 8 10.92 -0.34 14.86
C GLU A 8 12.41 -0.44 14.52
N ASP A 9 12.72 -0.63 13.24
CA ASP A 9 14.10 -0.59 12.78
C ASP A 9 14.60 0.86 12.87
N THR A 10 15.31 1.14 13.96
CA THR A 10 15.81 2.49 14.29
C THR A 10 16.68 3.10 13.19
N TYR A 11 17.27 2.29 12.31
CA TYR A 11 18.01 2.77 11.15
C TYR A 11 17.14 3.63 10.22
N PHE A 12 15.88 3.23 10.02
CA PHE A 12 14.92 3.95 9.20
C PHE A 12 14.16 5.04 9.96
N GLY A 13 14.56 5.31 11.21
CA GLY A 13 13.88 6.24 12.11
C GLY A 13 12.48 5.78 12.51
N ARG A 14 11.68 6.69 13.08
CA ARG A 14 10.31 6.40 13.53
C ARG A 14 9.40 6.07 12.35
N LEU A 15 8.47 5.13 12.54
CA LEU A 15 7.47 4.78 11.54
C LEU A 15 6.58 5.99 11.18
N ILE A 16 6.56 6.36 9.91
CA ILE A 16 5.64 7.37 9.38
C ILE A 16 4.30 6.69 9.16
N GLY A 17 3.41 6.84 10.15
CA GLY A 17 2.10 6.19 10.15
C GLY A 17 1.17 6.63 9.02
N LEU A 18 0.41 5.66 8.52
CA LEU A 18 -0.69 5.83 7.56
C LEU A 18 -2.08 5.82 8.22
N ILE A 19 -2.15 6.16 9.50
CA ILE A 19 -3.41 6.28 10.25
C ILE A 19 -3.47 7.69 10.83
N GLN A 20 -4.62 8.36 10.65
CA GLN A 20 -4.88 9.64 11.31
C GLN A 20 -5.35 9.38 12.74
N PHE A 21 -4.83 10.19 13.67
CA PHE A 21 -5.30 10.25 15.04
C PHE A 21 -5.86 11.64 15.35
N VAL A 22 -6.96 11.70 16.09
CA VAL A 22 -7.49 12.91 16.73
C VAL A 22 -7.44 12.67 18.23
N GLY A 23 -6.51 13.35 18.92
CA GLY A 23 -6.15 12.98 20.28
C GLY A 23 -5.50 11.59 20.33
N SER A 24 -6.04 10.69 21.15
CA SER A 24 -5.59 9.30 21.27
C SER A 24 -6.39 8.30 20.42
N GLN A 25 -7.39 8.77 19.65
CA GLN A 25 -8.27 7.90 18.87
C GLN A 25 -7.89 7.93 17.39
N SER A 26 -7.79 6.75 16.76
CA SER A 26 -7.67 6.64 15.31
C SER A 26 -8.98 7.04 14.63
N THR A 27 -8.88 7.51 13.39
CA THR A 27 -10.03 7.85 12.54
C THR A 27 -10.05 7.02 11.26
N ASP A 28 -11.23 6.83 10.68
CA ASP A 28 -11.44 6.12 9.41
C ASP A 28 -11.16 6.98 8.15
N ALA A 29 -10.42 8.08 8.32
CA ALA A 29 -10.03 8.93 7.20
C ALA A 29 -9.03 8.20 6.29
N SER A 30 -9.25 8.27 4.98
CA SER A 30 -8.21 7.90 4.01
C SER A 30 -7.00 8.80 4.21
N LEU A 31 -5.81 8.21 4.32
CA LEU A 31 -4.59 8.95 4.58
C LEU A 31 -3.50 8.54 3.60
N ALA A 32 -2.80 9.53 3.05
CA ALA A 32 -1.67 9.29 2.18
C ALA A 32 -0.41 10.04 2.63
N ARG A 33 0.74 9.47 2.30
CA ARG A 33 2.06 10.08 2.42
C ARG A 33 2.74 10.00 1.08
N GLN A 34 3.39 11.08 0.68
CA GLN A 34 4.25 11.11 -0.50
C GLN A 34 5.58 11.72 -0.12
N ARG A 35 6.67 11.05 -0.46
CA ARG A 35 8.02 11.49 -0.08
C ARG A 35 8.98 11.29 -1.24
N ARG A 36 9.76 12.33 -1.56
CA ARG A 36 10.90 12.22 -2.45
C ARG A 36 12.04 11.50 -1.75
N PHE A 37 12.77 10.68 -2.49
CA PHE A 37 14.00 10.07 -2.02
C PHE A 37 15.10 11.12 -1.90
N GLY A 38 15.93 10.96 -0.87
CA GLY A 38 16.98 11.91 -0.50
C GLY A 38 18.10 11.17 0.20
N THR A 39 18.87 11.85 1.04
CA THR A 39 20.06 11.26 1.69
C THR A 39 19.78 10.63 3.06
N VAL A 40 18.51 10.53 3.47
CA VAL A 40 18.11 10.05 4.79
C VAL A 40 17.17 8.86 4.62
N ALA A 41 17.52 7.75 5.28
CA ALA A 41 16.67 6.56 5.35
C ALA A 41 15.34 6.86 6.04
N PHE A 42 14.26 6.21 5.60
CA PHE A 42 12.95 6.37 6.24
C PHE A 42 12.06 5.16 6.04
N GLN A 43 11.01 5.07 6.86
CA GLN A 43 9.96 4.06 6.69
C GLN A 43 8.55 4.65 6.81
N ILE A 44 7.62 4.11 6.02
CA ILE A 44 6.19 4.45 6.00
C ILE A 44 5.41 3.14 6.18
N GLY A 45 4.35 3.14 6.97
CA GLY A 45 3.56 1.92 7.08
C GLY A 45 2.35 1.99 8.00
N THR A 46 1.79 0.81 8.25
CA THR A 46 0.64 0.59 9.14
C THR A 46 1.04 -0.31 10.31
N PRO A 47 0.42 -0.13 11.50
CA PRO A 47 0.56 -1.03 12.64
C PRO A 47 -0.38 -2.25 12.58
N GLY A 48 -1.05 -2.50 11.45
CA GLY A 48 -2.01 -3.58 11.25
C GLY A 48 -3.11 -3.21 10.24
N LEU A 49 -3.75 -4.22 9.63
CA LEU A 49 -4.83 -4.10 8.64
C LEU A 49 -5.92 -5.13 8.94
N GLU A 50 -7.18 -4.69 9.02
CA GLU A 50 -8.32 -5.56 9.35
C GLU A 50 -9.26 -5.79 8.16
N GLY A 51 -9.04 -5.07 7.06
CA GLY A 51 -9.91 -5.05 5.86
C GLY A 51 -9.59 -3.89 4.91
N CYS A 52 -8.69 -3.00 5.32
CA CYS A 52 -8.28 -1.83 4.57
C CYS A 52 -7.49 -2.17 3.30
N THR A 53 -7.42 -1.20 2.39
CA THR A 53 -6.56 -1.27 1.19
C THR A 53 -5.36 -0.35 1.35
N ILE A 54 -4.18 -0.85 1.00
CA ILE A 54 -2.95 -0.06 0.87
C ILE A 54 -2.58 0.04 -0.60
N VAL A 55 -2.25 1.26 -1.04
CA VAL A 55 -1.67 1.52 -2.35
C VAL A 55 -0.28 2.10 -2.14
N THR A 56 0.73 1.46 -2.72
CA THR A 56 2.10 1.96 -2.77
C THR A 56 2.47 2.18 -4.23
N VAL A 57 2.80 3.41 -4.60
CA VAL A 57 3.44 3.73 -5.88
C VAL A 57 4.88 4.11 -5.58
N VAL A 58 5.82 3.47 -6.24
CA VAL A 58 7.24 3.74 -6.06
C VAL A 58 7.89 3.99 -7.40
N SER A 59 8.80 4.96 -7.44
CA SER A 59 9.73 5.20 -8.54
C SER A 59 11.14 5.30 -7.96
N LYS A 60 12.15 5.46 -8.82
CA LYS A 60 13.50 5.83 -8.41
C LYS A 60 13.59 7.22 -7.77
N ARG A 61 12.52 8.03 -7.76
CA ARG A 61 12.56 9.41 -7.23
C ARG A 61 11.71 9.60 -5.98
N ALA A 62 10.69 8.78 -5.76
CA ALA A 62 9.74 8.99 -4.69
C ALA A 62 8.94 7.72 -4.37
N VAL A 63 8.26 7.77 -3.23
CA VAL A 63 7.17 6.85 -2.87
C VAL A 63 5.91 7.64 -2.56
N TYR A 64 4.77 7.12 -2.99
CA TYR A 64 3.43 7.46 -2.51
C TYR A 64 2.86 6.23 -1.83
N MET A 65 2.37 6.34 -0.61
CA MET A 65 1.73 5.25 0.10
C MET A 65 0.44 5.77 0.74
N GLY A 66 -0.68 5.12 0.44
CA GLY A 66 -2.01 5.51 0.89
C GLY A 66 -2.75 4.36 1.56
N HIS A 67 -3.49 4.67 2.60
CA HIS A 67 -4.32 3.76 3.38
C HIS A 67 -5.79 4.16 3.29
N TYR A 68 -6.64 3.21 2.89
CA TYR A 68 -8.06 3.43 2.64
C TYR A 68 -8.91 2.42 3.42
N TRP A 69 -9.63 2.91 4.42
CA TRP A 69 -10.46 2.12 5.33
C TRP A 69 -11.63 1.43 4.64
N GLU A 70 -11.90 0.18 5.03
CA GLU A 70 -12.91 -0.66 4.39
C GLU A 70 -14.33 -0.12 4.51
N SER A 71 -14.82 0.02 5.74
CA SER A 71 -16.20 0.41 6.05
C SER A 71 -16.56 1.74 5.39
N ASP A 72 -15.63 2.67 5.41
CA ASP A 72 -15.87 4.05 5.06
C ASP A 72 -15.46 4.41 3.63
N SER A 73 -14.49 3.70 3.04
CA SER A 73 -14.04 3.95 1.66
C SER A 73 -14.57 2.90 0.68
N TRP A 74 -14.73 1.64 1.09
CA TRP A 74 -14.99 0.54 0.16
C TRP A 74 -16.40 -0.03 0.24
N SER A 75 -17.02 -0.07 1.42
CA SER A 75 -18.36 -0.65 1.54
C SER A 75 -19.46 0.30 1.01
N LYS A 76 -19.26 1.61 1.11
CA LYS A 76 -20.26 2.64 0.76
C LYS A 76 -20.01 3.21 -0.63
N ALA A 77 -20.98 3.10 -1.54
CA ALA A 77 -20.86 3.59 -2.92
C ALA A 77 -20.61 5.11 -3.02
N HIS A 78 -21.22 5.90 -2.14
CA HIS A 78 -21.06 7.35 -2.12
C HIS A 78 -19.62 7.79 -1.79
N TYR A 79 -18.96 7.07 -0.87
CA TYR A 79 -17.65 7.48 -0.36
C TYR A 79 -16.48 6.95 -1.18
N PHE A 80 -16.64 5.82 -1.88
CA PHE A 80 -15.55 5.24 -2.68
C PHE A 80 -14.91 6.22 -3.67
N PRO A 81 -15.68 6.92 -4.53
CA PRO A 81 -15.09 7.90 -5.43
C PRO A 81 -14.38 9.03 -4.68
N ARG A 82 -14.94 9.52 -3.56
CA ARG A 82 -14.42 10.67 -2.82
C ARG A 82 -13.14 10.37 -2.04
N ARG A 83 -13.13 9.21 -1.36
CA ARG A 83 -12.09 8.79 -0.42
C ARG A 83 -10.95 8.02 -1.08
N VAL A 84 -11.22 7.39 -2.22
CA VAL A 84 -10.21 6.61 -2.95
C VAL A 84 -9.86 7.32 -4.26
N LEU A 85 -10.74 7.28 -5.26
CA LEU A 85 -10.37 7.68 -6.62
C LEU A 85 -10.02 9.16 -6.74
N ASN A 86 -10.91 10.03 -6.26
CA ASN A 86 -10.75 11.47 -6.30
C ASN A 86 -9.63 11.94 -5.37
N PHE A 87 -9.48 11.31 -4.20
CA PHE A 87 -8.41 11.65 -3.27
C PHE A 87 -7.02 11.33 -3.86
N ILE A 88 -6.84 10.14 -4.45
CA ILE A 88 -5.62 9.79 -5.17
C ILE A 88 -5.39 10.78 -6.32
N ALA A 89 -6.41 11.01 -7.16
CA ALA A 89 -6.29 11.81 -8.36
C ALA A 89 -6.25 13.34 -8.12
N GLY A 90 -6.45 13.80 -6.89
CA GLY A 90 -6.60 15.22 -6.57
C GLY A 90 -7.82 15.89 -7.20
N ARG A 91 -8.90 15.12 -7.44
CA ARG A 91 -10.16 15.59 -8.06
C ARG A 91 -11.17 16.01 -7.00
N GLN A 92 -12.08 16.92 -7.32
CA GLN A 92 -13.16 17.31 -6.40
C GLN A 92 -14.49 16.60 -6.74
N PRO A 93 -15.30 16.23 -5.74
CA PRO A 93 -15.01 16.29 -4.30
C PRO A 93 -14.06 15.17 -3.86
N GLN A 94 -13.04 15.50 -3.06
CA GLN A 94 -12.18 14.51 -2.38
C GLN A 94 -12.33 14.58 -0.86
N GLN A 95 -12.06 13.45 -0.19
CA GLN A 95 -12.05 13.33 1.26
C GLN A 95 -10.85 12.49 1.68
N GLY A 96 -9.89 13.09 2.37
CA GLY A 96 -8.69 12.38 2.84
C GLY A 96 -7.72 13.33 3.51
N VAL A 97 -6.66 12.77 4.08
CA VAL A 97 -5.62 13.48 4.83
C VAL A 97 -4.28 13.24 4.18
N GLY A 98 -3.53 14.33 3.98
CA GLY A 98 -2.25 14.30 3.28
C GLY A 98 -2.39 14.66 1.80
N PRO A 99 -1.30 14.51 1.03
CA PRO A 99 -1.28 14.91 -0.37
C PRO A 99 -2.03 13.90 -1.26
N ALA A 100 -2.68 14.43 -2.30
CA ALA A 100 -3.02 13.63 -3.47
C ALA A 100 -1.74 13.12 -4.16
N PHE A 101 -1.88 12.09 -4.99
CA PHE A 101 -0.78 11.55 -5.78
C PHE A 101 -0.28 12.61 -6.78
N ASN A 102 1.04 12.79 -6.88
CA ASN A 102 1.66 13.68 -7.86
C ASN A 102 2.38 12.87 -8.95
N PRO A 103 1.76 12.64 -10.12
CA PRO A 103 2.35 11.84 -11.20
C PRO A 103 3.70 12.35 -11.71
N ALA A 104 4.02 13.64 -11.55
CA ALA A 104 5.29 14.22 -12.02
C ALA A 104 6.54 13.63 -11.32
N LEU A 105 6.35 12.88 -10.23
CA LEU A 105 7.41 12.16 -9.51
C LEU A 105 7.60 10.70 -9.98
N PHE A 106 6.76 10.24 -10.91
CA PHE A 106 6.63 8.81 -11.26
C PHE A 106 6.47 8.58 -12.78
N ASN A 107 6.62 9.61 -13.62
CA ASN A 107 6.27 9.57 -15.03
C ASN A 107 7.47 9.62 -15.99
N ARG A 108 8.73 9.55 -15.51
CA ARG A 108 9.90 9.55 -16.40
C ARG A 108 10.21 8.13 -16.90
N PRO A 109 10.72 7.97 -18.14
CA PRO A 109 11.04 6.65 -18.67
C PRO A 109 12.00 5.83 -17.78
N GLU A 110 12.94 6.50 -17.12
CA GLU A 110 13.95 5.87 -16.26
C GLU A 110 13.49 5.61 -14.82
N ASP A 111 12.29 6.05 -14.45
CA ASP A 111 11.79 6.01 -13.07
C ASP A 111 11.57 4.59 -12.55
N ASP A 112 11.44 3.59 -13.43
CA ASP A 112 11.07 2.22 -13.06
C ASP A 112 9.88 2.23 -12.08
N THR A 113 8.82 2.95 -12.48
CA THR A 113 7.66 3.15 -11.64
C THR A 113 6.84 1.87 -11.54
N ARG A 114 6.45 1.51 -10.31
CA ARG A 114 5.67 0.32 -10.01
C ARG A 114 4.55 0.65 -9.04
N VAL A 115 3.41 -0.03 -9.18
CA VAL A 115 2.27 0.08 -8.27
C VAL A 115 2.05 -1.25 -7.57
N TYR A 116 1.96 -1.22 -6.24
CA TYR A 116 1.70 -2.36 -5.38
C TYR A 116 0.43 -2.11 -4.58
N ILE A 117 -0.56 -3.00 -4.70
CA ILE A 117 -1.84 -2.85 -4.01
C ILE A 117 -2.04 -4.03 -3.05
N MET A 118 -2.12 -3.75 -1.74
CA MET A 118 -2.58 -4.73 -0.75
C MET A 118 -4.09 -4.53 -0.53
N HIS A 119 -4.90 -5.54 -0.82
CA HIS A 119 -6.37 -5.43 -0.82
C HIS A 119 -7.01 -6.67 -0.17
N PRO A 120 -8.11 -6.53 0.58
CA PRO A 120 -8.77 -7.68 1.20
C PRO A 120 -9.27 -8.70 0.17
N ARG A 121 -9.12 -9.97 0.50
CA ARG A 121 -9.66 -11.13 -0.22
C ARG A 121 -11.12 -11.37 0.16
N LYS A 122 -11.90 -11.87 -0.79
CA LYS A 122 -13.25 -12.38 -0.53
C LYS A 122 -13.19 -13.71 0.23
N GLY A 123 -13.05 -13.67 1.55
CA GLY A 123 -12.87 -14.85 2.41
C GLY A 123 -11.58 -15.62 2.09
N VAL A 124 -11.55 -16.92 2.34
CA VAL A 124 -10.40 -17.81 2.05
C VAL A 124 -10.31 -18.27 0.58
N LYS A 125 -10.81 -17.47 -0.36
CA LYS A 125 -10.82 -17.81 -1.79
C LYS A 125 -9.40 -17.78 -2.39
N LYS A 126 -9.32 -17.90 -3.72
CA LYS A 126 -8.06 -17.75 -4.47
C LYS A 126 -7.48 -16.34 -4.25
N HIS A 127 -6.15 -16.23 -4.30
CA HIS A 127 -5.40 -14.97 -4.27
C HIS A 127 -5.78 -13.97 -5.39
N THR A 128 -6.63 -14.37 -6.34
CA THR A 128 -7.18 -13.51 -7.39
C THR A 128 -8.61 -13.03 -7.14
N ALA A 129 -9.15 -13.25 -5.94
CA ALA A 129 -10.53 -12.91 -5.59
C ALA A 129 -10.60 -11.72 -4.62
N PRO A 130 -10.48 -10.47 -5.10
CA PRO A 130 -10.63 -9.28 -4.26
C PRO A 130 -12.05 -9.20 -3.68
N LEU A 131 -12.17 -8.65 -2.46
CA LEU A 131 -13.45 -8.47 -1.77
C LEU A 131 -14.38 -7.52 -2.54
N TYR A 132 -13.82 -6.49 -3.18
CA TYR A 132 -14.56 -5.47 -3.93
C TYR A 132 -14.15 -5.45 -5.42
N PRO A 133 -14.50 -6.47 -6.23
CA PRO A 133 -13.91 -6.67 -7.56
C PRO A 133 -14.12 -5.49 -8.51
N VAL A 134 -15.30 -4.88 -8.54
CA VAL A 134 -15.60 -3.73 -9.43
C VAL A 134 -14.79 -2.49 -9.02
N LYS A 135 -14.78 -2.17 -7.72
CA LYS A 135 -14.05 -1.01 -7.19
C LYS A 135 -12.53 -1.19 -7.30
N PHE A 136 -12.06 -2.43 -7.10
CA PHE A 136 -10.67 -2.79 -7.28
C PHE A 136 -10.23 -2.63 -8.75
N ALA A 137 -11.07 -3.03 -9.71
CA ALA A 137 -10.82 -2.78 -11.13
C ALA A 137 -10.74 -1.27 -11.45
N GLN A 138 -11.63 -0.46 -10.87
CA GLN A 138 -11.59 1.00 -11.02
C GLN A 138 -10.32 1.62 -10.44
N LEU A 139 -9.86 1.15 -9.28
CA LEU A 139 -8.58 1.59 -8.69
C LEU A 139 -7.39 1.25 -9.60
N LYS A 140 -7.39 0.05 -10.19
CA LYS A 140 -6.33 -0.35 -11.13
C LYS A 140 -6.35 0.49 -12.41
N SER A 141 -7.52 0.71 -12.99
CA SER A 141 -7.70 1.58 -14.17
C SER A 141 -7.25 3.01 -13.88
N LEU A 142 -7.55 3.56 -12.69
CA LEU A 142 -7.06 4.88 -12.29
C LEU A 142 -5.53 5.01 -12.42
N PHE A 143 -4.77 3.98 -12.03
CA PHE A 143 -3.32 4.01 -12.20
C PHE A 143 -2.89 3.67 -13.62
N ASN A 144 -3.34 2.54 -14.16
CA ASN A 144 -2.80 1.96 -15.41
C ASN A 144 -3.31 2.65 -16.69
N GLU A 145 -4.42 3.40 -16.64
CA GLU A 145 -5.02 4.03 -17.82
C GLU A 145 -5.00 5.55 -17.74
N ASP A 146 -5.08 6.13 -16.53
CA ASP A 146 -5.29 7.56 -16.32
C ASP A 146 -4.02 8.25 -15.75
N LEU A 147 -3.59 7.90 -14.54
CA LEU A 147 -2.50 8.62 -13.86
C LEU A 147 -1.10 8.21 -14.34
N LEU A 148 -0.90 6.94 -14.68
CA LEU A 148 0.38 6.34 -15.09
C LEU A 148 0.14 5.28 -16.18
N PRO A 149 -0.16 5.69 -17.43
CA PRO A 149 -0.52 4.76 -18.50
C PRO A 149 0.50 3.63 -18.68
N GLY A 150 0.03 2.38 -18.61
CA GLY A 150 0.84 1.17 -18.78
C GLY A 150 1.72 0.80 -17.59
N VAL A 151 1.60 1.47 -16.43
CA VAL A 151 2.44 1.17 -15.26
C VAL A 151 2.27 -0.29 -14.79
N PRO A 152 3.36 -1.02 -14.51
CA PRO A 152 3.31 -2.34 -13.88
C PRO A 152 2.57 -2.32 -12.54
N ILE A 153 1.65 -3.27 -12.35
CA ILE A 153 0.87 -3.43 -11.12
C ILE A 153 1.05 -4.85 -10.56
N ALA A 154 1.35 -4.94 -9.27
CA ALA A 154 1.19 -6.17 -8.48
C ALA A 154 0.14 -5.96 -7.39
N ALA A 155 -0.66 -7.00 -7.13
CA ALA A 155 -1.64 -7.00 -6.06
C ALA A 155 -1.37 -8.13 -5.08
N TRP A 156 -1.32 -7.81 -3.79
CA TRP A 156 -1.41 -8.78 -2.71
C TRP A 156 -2.83 -8.80 -2.17
N ILE A 157 -3.56 -9.89 -2.43
CA ILE A 157 -4.96 -10.01 -2.03
C ILE A 157 -5.02 -10.81 -0.71
N TYR A 158 -4.81 -10.14 0.42
CA TYR A 158 -4.64 -10.77 1.73
C TYR A 158 -5.96 -11.25 2.35
N ILE A 159 -5.91 -12.22 3.27
CA ILE A 159 -7.10 -12.68 3.99
C ILE A 159 -7.41 -11.68 5.13
N PRO A 160 -8.53 -10.93 5.08
CA PRO A 160 -8.85 -9.95 6.11
C PRO A 160 -9.33 -10.61 7.41
N VAL A 161 -9.32 -9.86 8.50
CA VAL A 161 -9.97 -10.27 9.75
C VAL A 161 -11.48 -10.15 9.53
N THR A 162 -12.20 -11.26 9.64
CA THR A 162 -13.66 -11.22 9.72
C THR A 162 -14.07 -10.72 11.11
N ASP A 163 -14.09 -9.41 11.29
CA ASP A 163 -14.88 -8.80 12.37
C ASP A 163 -16.30 -8.59 11.85
N LYS A 164 -17.26 -9.28 12.49
CA LYS A 164 -18.67 -8.88 12.71
C LYS A 164 -19.49 -10.01 13.33
N GLU A 165 -19.09 -11.27 13.13
CA GLU A 165 -19.85 -12.44 13.63
C GLU A 165 -19.18 -13.20 14.79
N GLY A 166 -18.12 -12.65 15.40
CA GLY A 166 -17.45 -13.29 16.54
C GLY A 166 -16.66 -14.56 16.17
N HIS A 167 -16.33 -14.73 14.90
CA HIS A 167 -15.44 -15.80 14.48
C HIS A 167 -14.01 -15.51 14.94
N PRO A 168 -13.29 -16.52 15.46
CA PRO A 168 -11.90 -16.34 15.84
C PRO A 168 -11.09 -15.92 14.63
N ASP A 169 -10.20 -14.96 14.85
CA ASP A 169 -9.25 -14.50 13.86
C ASP A 169 -8.50 -15.72 13.27
N PRO A 170 -8.62 -15.98 11.95
CA PRO A 170 -8.07 -17.19 11.33
C PRO A 170 -6.54 -17.25 11.35
N ILE A 171 -5.85 -16.16 11.69
CA ILE A 171 -4.38 -16.05 11.79
C ILE A 171 -3.94 -15.28 13.04
N ALA A 172 -4.69 -15.42 14.15
CA ALA A 172 -4.45 -14.71 15.43
C ALA A 172 -3.02 -14.87 15.99
N ASP A 173 -2.34 -15.95 15.63
CA ASP A 173 -0.98 -16.31 16.03
C ASP A 173 0.11 -15.64 15.17
N GLN A 174 -0.26 -14.88 14.14
CA GLN A 174 0.66 -14.28 13.16
C GLN A 174 0.69 -12.76 13.30
N LEU A 175 1.24 -12.29 14.43
CA LEU A 175 1.38 -10.86 14.77
C LEU A 175 2.08 -10.01 13.70
N TRP A 176 2.88 -10.65 12.83
CA TRP A 176 3.60 -10.02 11.72
C TRP A 176 2.76 -9.89 10.44
N ARG A 177 1.69 -10.66 10.28
CA ARG A 177 0.74 -10.51 9.17
C ARG A 177 -0.05 -9.21 9.35
N ARG A 178 -0.53 -8.65 8.24
CA ARG A 178 -1.27 -7.39 8.12
C ARG A 178 -0.47 -6.11 8.24
N HIS A 179 0.85 -6.18 8.23
CA HIS A 179 1.67 -4.99 8.11
C HIS A 179 1.95 -4.67 6.64
N ALA A 180 1.82 -3.40 6.31
CA ALA A 180 2.35 -2.82 5.09
C ALA A 180 3.46 -1.85 5.48
N ILE A 181 4.71 -2.17 5.13
CA ILE A 181 5.87 -1.35 5.50
C ILE A 181 6.73 -1.11 4.27
N PHE A 182 6.85 0.16 3.89
CA PHE A 182 7.82 0.63 2.91
C PHE A 182 9.06 1.16 3.62
N GLN A 183 10.24 0.80 3.16
CA GLN A 183 11.52 1.26 3.68
C GLN A 183 12.41 1.73 2.54
N TYR A 184 13.02 2.90 2.71
CA TYR A 184 13.97 3.48 1.78
C TYR A 184 15.34 3.64 2.45
N ASP A 185 16.39 3.21 1.76
CA ASP A 185 17.77 3.34 2.20
C ASP A 185 18.61 4.03 1.11
N PRO A 186 19.22 5.20 1.38
CA PRO A 186 20.11 5.85 0.42
C PRO A 186 21.42 5.10 0.15
N ASN A 187 21.74 4.05 0.92
CA ASN A 187 22.95 3.25 0.80
C ASN A 187 22.69 1.73 0.78
N ALA A 188 21.51 1.30 0.32
CA ALA A 188 21.09 -0.11 0.31
C ALA A 188 22.14 -1.05 -0.33
N ASP A 189 22.71 -0.63 -1.46
CA ASP A 189 23.67 -1.45 -2.24
C ASP A 189 25.10 -0.88 -2.16
N GLY A 190 25.40 -0.16 -1.09
CA GLY A 190 26.67 0.52 -0.85
C GLY A 190 26.59 2.04 -0.89
N PRO A 191 27.71 2.75 -0.62
CA PRO A 191 27.71 4.20 -0.46
C PRO A 191 27.14 4.93 -1.68
N GLY A 192 26.03 5.66 -1.49
CA GLY A 192 25.35 6.40 -2.54
C GLY A 192 24.50 5.55 -3.50
N SER A 193 24.48 4.23 -3.32
CA SER A 193 23.59 3.34 -4.07
C SER A 193 22.32 3.10 -3.25
N ARG A 194 21.28 3.85 -3.62
CA ARG A 194 19.98 3.79 -2.97
C ARG A 194 19.21 2.53 -3.36
N GLY A 195 18.35 2.08 -2.45
CA GLY A 195 17.36 1.04 -2.71
C GLY A 195 16.13 1.18 -1.84
N TRP A 196 15.13 0.34 -2.11
CA TRP A 196 13.90 0.31 -1.33
C TRP A 196 13.35 -1.10 -1.23
N ARG A 197 12.59 -1.34 -0.17
CA ARG A 197 11.83 -2.58 0.02
C ARG A 197 10.44 -2.30 0.56
N LEU A 198 9.50 -3.13 0.17
CA LEU A 198 8.11 -3.07 0.54
C LEU A 198 7.69 -4.44 1.07
N PHE A 199 7.24 -4.48 2.32
CA PHE A 199 6.67 -5.66 2.94
C PHE A 199 5.16 -5.54 2.95
N TYR A 200 4.48 -6.55 2.41
CA TYR A 200 3.06 -6.80 2.57
C TYR A 200 2.92 -8.19 3.20
N GLU A 201 2.80 -8.24 4.53
CA GLU A 201 2.83 -9.49 5.29
C GLU A 201 4.13 -10.30 5.07
N ASP A 202 4.04 -11.54 4.62
CA ASP A 202 5.16 -12.43 4.25
C ASP A 202 5.73 -12.13 2.87
N HIS A 203 5.03 -11.34 2.06
CA HIS A 203 5.53 -10.93 0.75
C HIS A 203 6.42 -9.71 0.88
N TYR A 204 7.53 -9.71 0.15
CA TYR A 204 8.35 -8.52 -0.02
C TYR A 204 8.59 -8.24 -1.50
N PHE A 205 8.75 -6.96 -1.80
CA PHE A 205 9.17 -6.44 -3.09
C PHE A 205 10.35 -5.49 -2.86
N ASP A 206 11.26 -5.40 -3.80
CA ASP A 206 12.36 -4.44 -3.78
C ASP A 206 12.68 -3.89 -5.18
N ASP A 207 13.63 -2.96 -5.22
CA ASP A 207 14.09 -2.32 -6.45
C ASP A 207 14.93 -3.22 -7.35
N THR A 208 15.39 -4.37 -6.86
CA THR A 208 16.16 -5.36 -7.64
C THR A 208 15.27 -6.36 -8.36
N ASN A 209 14.05 -6.58 -7.88
CA ASN A 209 13.08 -7.45 -8.55
C ASN A 209 12.73 -6.88 -9.94
N PRO A 210 12.42 -7.72 -10.94
CA PRO A 210 11.89 -7.23 -12.21
C PRO A 210 10.52 -6.56 -12.00
N PRO A 211 10.10 -5.64 -12.90
CA PRO A 211 8.76 -5.09 -12.87
C PRO A 211 7.69 -6.20 -12.86
N PRO A 212 6.60 -6.06 -12.08
CA PRO A 212 5.53 -7.04 -12.06
C PRO A 212 4.95 -7.34 -13.44
N GLY A 213 4.72 -8.63 -13.72
CA GLY A 213 4.03 -9.05 -14.94
C GLY A 213 2.53 -8.76 -14.89
N ALA A 214 1.86 -8.76 -16.04
CA ALA A 214 0.42 -8.47 -16.14
C ALA A 214 -0.47 -9.37 -15.27
N ALA A 215 -0.06 -10.64 -15.07
CA ALA A 215 -0.79 -11.56 -14.20
C ALA A 215 -0.83 -11.10 -12.73
N SER A 216 0.25 -10.47 -12.24
CA SER A 216 0.38 -10.00 -10.87
C SER A 216 -0.65 -8.91 -10.51
N ALA A 217 -1.19 -8.20 -11.49
CA ALA A 217 -2.21 -7.17 -11.29
C ALA A 217 -3.55 -7.71 -10.79
N ASN A 218 -3.78 -9.02 -10.90
CA ASN A 218 -4.99 -9.66 -10.39
C ASN A 218 -4.80 -10.31 -9.02
N GLY A 219 -3.57 -10.38 -8.52
CA GLY A 219 -3.21 -11.10 -7.32
C GLY A 219 -1.96 -11.95 -7.55
N ILE A 220 -0.96 -11.83 -6.69
CA ILE A 220 0.18 -12.75 -6.64
C ILE A 220 -0.19 -13.99 -5.81
N PRO A 221 0.35 -15.19 -6.14
CA PRO A 221 0.10 -16.40 -5.37
C PRO A 221 0.55 -16.29 -3.92
N ASP A 222 -0.11 -17.04 -3.04
CA ASP A 222 0.35 -17.22 -1.66
C ASP A 222 1.72 -17.93 -1.66
N LEU A 223 2.60 -17.58 -0.71
CA LEU A 223 3.85 -18.31 -0.52
C LEU A 223 3.56 -19.73 0.01
N PRO A 224 4.34 -20.74 -0.43
CA PRO A 224 4.17 -22.13 -0.01
C PRO A 224 4.47 -22.37 1.47
#